data_AF-A0A0A6YY59-F1
#
_entry.id   AF-A0A0A6YY59-F1
#
_cell.length_a   1.000
_cell.length_b   1.000
_cell.length_c   1.000
_cell.angle_alpha   90.00
_cell.angle_beta   90.00
_cell.angle_gamma   90.00
#
_symmetry.space_group_name_H-M   'P 1'
#
loop_
_entity.id
_entity.type
_entity.pdbx_description
1 polymer ?
#
loop_
_entity_poly.entity_id
_entity_poly.type
_entity_poly.pdbx_seq_one_letter_code
_entity_poly.pdbx_strand_id
1 'polypeptide(L)'
;MEYMAESIEHSPGHILCCECGVPISPNPANICVACLRSKVDISQGVPKQVSISFCKQCQRYFQPPASWVQCALESRELLALCLKKIKAPLSKVRLVDAGFVWTEPHSKRLKVKLTIQKECWNYRCVPACLALCGGENQTQGFKH
;
A
#
# COMPACT_ATOMS: atom_id res chain seq x y z
N MET A 1 16.69 58.87 -13.84
CA MET A 1 17.10 57.77 -14.75
C MET A 1 16.83 56.49 -13.98
N GLU A 2 15.64 55.93 -14.15
CA GLU A 2 15.20 54.74 -13.42
C GLU A 2 15.75 53.51 -14.14
N TYR A 3 16.58 52.74 -13.44
CA TYR A 3 17.16 51.50 -13.95
C TYR A 3 16.17 50.35 -13.70
N MET A 4 15.61 49.79 -14.77
CA MET A 4 14.77 48.60 -14.67
C MET A 4 15.67 47.39 -14.42
N ALA A 5 15.53 46.75 -13.26
CA ALA A 5 16.19 45.49 -12.95
C ALA A 5 15.49 44.37 -13.74
N GLU A 6 16.10 43.93 -14.83
CA GLU A 6 15.65 42.78 -15.61
C GLU A 6 15.91 41.51 -14.79
N SER A 7 14.83 40.86 -14.35
CA SER A 7 14.88 39.61 -13.61
C SER A 7 15.31 38.48 -14.56
N ILE A 8 16.55 38.00 -14.41
CA ILE A 8 17.05 36.81 -15.11
C ILE A 8 16.24 35.60 -14.61
N GLU A 9 15.25 35.16 -15.39
CA GLU A 9 14.58 33.90 -15.17
C GLU A 9 15.55 32.77 -15.52
N HIS A 10 16.22 32.21 -14.51
CA HIS A 10 16.97 30.97 -14.66
C HIS A 10 15.98 29.84 -15.01
N SER A 11 15.85 29.53 -16.30
CA SER A 11 15.17 28.32 -16.72
C SER A 11 15.93 27.13 -16.12
N PRO A 12 15.30 26.28 -15.30
CA PRO A 12 15.98 25.10 -14.78
C PRO A 12 16.44 24.25 -15.96
N GLY A 13 17.76 24.08 -16.10
CA GLY A 13 18.32 23.29 -17.20
C GLY A 13 17.75 21.88 -17.19
N HIS A 14 17.27 21.39 -18.32
CA HIS A 14 16.70 20.05 -18.42
C HIS A 14 17.78 19.03 -18.80
N ILE A 15 17.73 17.85 -18.19
CA ILE A 15 18.55 16.69 -18.58
C ILE A 15 17.67 15.64 -19.25
N LEU A 16 18.26 14.75 -20.05
CA LEU A 16 17.54 13.61 -20.63
C LEU A 16 17.54 12.43 -19.66
N CYS A 17 16.41 11.73 -19.52
CA CYS A 17 16.32 10.48 -18.78
C CYS A 17 17.25 9.42 -19.38
N CYS A 18 18.05 8.75 -18.56
CA CYS A 18 19.02 7.74 -19.01
C CYS A 18 18.43 6.51 -19.72
N GLU A 19 17.12 6.24 -19.61
CA GLU A 19 16.50 5.07 -20.26
C GLU A 19 15.62 5.41 -21.45
N CYS A 20 14.81 6.46 -21.34
CA CYS A 20 13.79 6.78 -22.35
C CYS A 20 14.05 8.10 -23.07
N GLY A 21 15.07 8.86 -22.69
CA GLY A 21 15.42 10.14 -23.33
C GLY A 21 14.43 11.28 -23.11
N VAL A 22 13.41 11.12 -22.26
CA VAL A 22 12.46 12.20 -21.94
C VAL A 22 13.17 13.34 -21.20
N PRO A 23 12.92 14.62 -21.55
CA PRO A 23 13.47 15.76 -20.82
C PRO A 23 12.88 15.84 -19.41
N ILE A 24 13.76 15.88 -18.41
CA ILE A 24 13.41 15.94 -16.99
C ILE A 24 14.18 17.06 -16.28
N SER A 25 13.67 17.50 -15.13
CA SER A 25 14.45 18.34 -14.21
C SER A 25 15.63 17.53 -13.66
N PRO A 26 16.82 18.13 -13.46
CA PRO A 26 18.00 17.46 -12.95
C PRO A 26 17.69 16.79 -11.61
N ASN A 27 18.03 15.52 -11.50
CA ASN A 27 17.72 14.73 -10.32
C ASN A 27 18.89 13.74 -10.06
N PRO A 28 19.30 13.43 -8.81
CA PRO A 28 20.40 12.51 -8.52
C PRO A 28 20.33 11.10 -9.15
N ALA A 29 19.15 10.62 -9.55
CA ALA A 29 18.98 9.35 -10.25
C ALA A 29 19.09 9.45 -11.78
N ASN A 30 19.10 10.66 -12.36
CA ASN A 30 19.00 10.95 -13.79
C ASN A 30 17.91 10.14 -14.55
N ILE A 31 16.84 9.76 -13.85
CA ILE A 31 15.77 8.88 -14.35
C ILE A 31 14.42 9.57 -14.15
N CYS A 32 13.52 9.44 -15.14
CA CYS A 32 12.16 9.98 -15.08
C CYS A 32 11.25 9.17 -14.16
N VAL A 33 10.17 9.78 -13.68
CA VAL A 33 9.22 9.14 -12.75
C VAL A 33 8.58 7.87 -13.36
N ALA A 34 8.38 7.82 -14.68
CA ALA A 34 7.82 6.65 -15.35
C ALA A 34 8.78 5.45 -15.31
N CYS A 35 10.03 5.64 -15.72
CA CYS A 35 11.06 4.60 -15.66
C CYS A 35 11.35 4.17 -14.20
N LEU A 36 11.31 5.12 -13.26
CA LEU A 36 11.46 4.80 -11.84
C LEU A 36 10.35 3.88 -11.32
N ARG A 37 9.09 4.13 -11.71
CA ARG A 37 7.95 3.25 -11.35
C ARG A 37 8.08 1.84 -11.93
N SER A 38 8.67 1.71 -13.11
CA SER A 38 8.91 0.40 -13.74
C SER A 38 10.03 -0.39 -13.07
N LYS A 39 11.07 0.28 -12.58
CA LYS A 39 12.20 -0.37 -11.89
C LYS A 39 11.95 -0.67 -10.41
N VAL A 40 11.22 0.22 -9.74
CA VAL A 40 11.00 0.14 -8.29
C VAL A 40 9.64 -0.46 -8.02
N ASP A 41 9.62 -1.77 -7.80
CA ASP A 41 8.43 -2.45 -7.32
C ASP A 41 8.32 -2.30 -5.80
N ILE A 42 7.37 -1.46 -5.37
CA ILE A 42 7.10 -1.22 -3.94
C ILE A 42 6.29 -2.34 -3.28
N SER A 43 5.73 -3.26 -4.08
CA SER A 43 4.92 -4.38 -3.59
C SER A 43 5.77 -5.60 -3.20
N GLN A 44 7.06 -5.61 -3.54
CA GLN A 44 7.95 -6.70 -3.17
C GLN A 44 8.06 -6.84 -1.65
N GLY A 45 7.48 -7.92 -1.14
CA GLY A 45 7.44 -8.27 0.28
C GLY A 45 6.06 -8.14 0.92
N VAL A 46 5.06 -7.54 0.26
CA VAL A 46 3.69 -7.49 0.80
C VAL A 46 2.90 -8.70 0.27
N PRO A 47 2.41 -9.60 1.15
CA PRO A 47 1.61 -10.74 0.70
C PRO A 47 0.29 -10.26 0.13
N LYS A 48 -0.02 -10.65 -1.11
CA LYS A 48 -1.29 -10.31 -1.82
C LYS A 48 -2.53 -10.97 -1.18
N GLN A 49 -2.32 -12.04 -0.42
CA GLN A 49 -3.34 -12.85 0.21
C GLN A 49 -3.02 -13.16 1.67
N VAL A 50 -4.02 -13.06 2.53
CA VAL A 50 -3.92 -13.36 3.97
C VAL A 50 -5.18 -14.08 4.41
N SER A 51 -5.02 -15.14 5.21
CA SER A 51 -6.14 -15.88 5.79
C SER A 51 -6.52 -15.39 7.19
N ILE A 52 -7.83 -15.36 7.43
CA ILE A 52 -8.42 -14.96 8.71
C ILE A 52 -9.38 -16.07 9.11
N SER A 53 -9.25 -16.53 10.36
CA SER A 53 -10.15 -17.57 10.89
C SER A 53 -11.39 -16.92 11.47
N PHE A 54 -12.56 -17.40 11.04
CA PHE A 54 -13.87 -16.93 11.46
C PHE A 54 -14.70 -18.11 12.00
N CYS A 55 -15.24 -17.98 13.21
CA CYS A 55 -16.14 -18.97 13.79
C CYS A 55 -17.59 -18.61 13.45
N LYS A 56 -18.30 -19.51 12.75
CA LYS A 56 -19.71 -19.31 12.36
C LYS A 56 -20.69 -19.35 13.54
N GLN A 57 -20.41 -20.16 14.56
CA GLN A 57 -21.30 -20.30 15.72
C GLN A 57 -21.22 -19.08 16.64
N CYS A 58 -20.03 -18.51 16.82
CA CYS A 58 -19.81 -17.39 17.72
C CYS A 58 -19.77 -16.03 17.02
N GLN A 59 -19.73 -16.00 15.68
CA GLN A 59 -19.53 -14.80 14.86
C GLN A 59 -18.31 -13.97 15.27
N ARG A 60 -17.22 -14.67 15.66
CA ARG A 60 -15.98 -14.05 16.14
C ARG A 60 -14.82 -14.34 15.20
N TYR A 61 -13.92 -13.36 15.10
CA TYR A 61 -12.66 -13.44 14.40
C TYR A 61 -11.54 -13.84 15.35
N PHE A 62 -10.66 -14.74 14.90
CA PHE A 62 -9.52 -15.18 15.68
C PHE A 62 -8.33 -14.22 15.53
N GLN A 63 -7.85 -13.69 16.66
CA GLN A 63 -6.63 -12.94 16.76
C GLN A 63 -5.60 -13.77 17.56
N PRO A 64 -4.48 -14.20 16.96
CA PRO A 64 -3.38 -14.82 17.70
C PRO A 64 -2.87 -13.86 18.77
N PRO A 65 -2.54 -14.31 20.01
CA PRO A 65 -2.23 -15.68 20.43
C PRO A 65 -3.41 -16.57 20.89
N ALA A 66 -4.54 -16.03 21.37
CA ALA A 66 -5.73 -16.84 21.75
C ALA A 66 -7.05 -16.02 21.86
N SER A 67 -7.07 -14.78 21.37
CA SER A 67 -8.22 -13.88 21.58
C SER A 67 -9.23 -13.97 20.43
N TRP A 68 -10.51 -14.06 20.78
CA TRP A 68 -11.62 -14.02 19.83
C TRP A 68 -12.36 -12.69 19.96
N VAL A 69 -12.46 -11.94 18.86
CA VAL A 69 -13.09 -10.62 18.85
C VAL A 69 -14.32 -10.67 17.96
N GLN A 70 -15.44 -10.14 18.46
CA GLN A 70 -16.64 -9.95 17.65
C GLN A 70 -16.48 -8.64 16.89
N CYS A 71 -16.56 -8.69 15.56
CA CYS A 71 -16.47 -7.52 14.70
C CYS A 71 -17.56 -7.58 13.64
N ALA A 72 -18.12 -6.42 13.27
CA ALA A 72 -19.02 -6.34 12.13
C ALA A 72 -18.24 -6.41 10.80
N LEU A 73 -18.89 -6.86 9.73
CA LEU A 73 -18.37 -6.76 8.38
C LEU A 73 -18.11 -5.29 8.04
N GLU A 74 -17.02 -5.01 7.31
CA GLU A 74 -16.63 -3.66 6.90
C GLU A 74 -16.40 -2.67 8.06
N SER A 75 -16.11 -3.17 9.27
CA SER A 75 -15.79 -2.35 10.45
C SER A 75 -14.31 -2.00 10.58
N ARG A 76 -14.02 -0.89 11.29
CA ARG A 76 -12.65 -0.47 11.63
C ARG A 76 -11.87 -1.53 12.41
N GLU A 77 -12.57 -2.33 13.22
CA GLU A 77 -11.96 -3.39 14.02
C GLU A 77 -11.45 -4.54 13.15
N LEU A 78 -12.23 -4.93 12.14
CA LEU A 78 -11.84 -5.96 11.18
C LEU A 78 -10.62 -5.49 10.37
N LEU A 79 -10.59 -4.22 9.99
CA LEU A 79 -9.44 -3.62 9.32
C LEU A 79 -8.18 -3.68 10.20
N ALA A 80 -8.30 -3.36 11.48
CA ALA A 80 -7.18 -3.44 12.42
C ALA A 80 -6.66 -4.88 12.57
N LEU A 81 -7.54 -5.89 12.57
CA LEU A 81 -7.14 -7.31 12.56
C LEU A 81 -6.36 -7.67 11.29
N CYS A 82 -6.83 -7.24 10.13
CA CYS A 82 -6.12 -7.43 8.85
C CYS A 82 -4.72 -6.79 8.90
N LEU A 83 -4.62 -5.54 9.33
CA LEU A 83 -3.35 -4.82 9.42
C LEU A 83 -2.37 -5.47 10.41
N LYS A 84 -2.84 -5.98 11.54
CA LYS A 84 -2.00 -6.70 12.52
C LYS A 84 -1.31 -7.92 11.90
N LYS A 85 -2.02 -8.67 11.03
CA LYS A 85 -1.46 -9.84 10.33
C LYS A 85 -0.39 -9.46 9.32
N ILE A 86 -0.48 -8.26 8.73
CA ILE A 86 0.42 -7.78 7.67
C ILE A 86 1.52 -6.85 8.25
N LYS A 87 1.55 -6.63 9.58
CA LYS A 87 2.47 -5.70 10.24
C LYS A 87 3.94 -5.99 9.98
N ALA A 88 4.34 -7.26 9.95
CA ALA A 88 5.74 -7.65 9.71
C ALA A 88 6.26 -7.17 8.34
N PRO A 89 5.61 -7.49 7.20
CA PRO A 89 6.03 -6.98 5.90
C PRO A 89 5.81 -5.47 5.72
N LEU A 90 4.84 -4.86 6.42
CA LEU A 90 4.61 -3.42 6.40
C LEU A 90 5.67 -2.59 7.14
N SER A 91 6.57 -3.19 7.94
CA SER A 91 7.60 -2.44 8.67
C SER A 91 8.57 -1.65 7.77
N LYS A 92 8.76 -2.10 6.52
CA LYS A 92 9.67 -1.48 5.54
C LYS A 92 9.04 -0.36 4.72
N VAL A 93 7.71 -0.20 4.81
CA VAL A 93 6.94 0.74 3.98
C VAL A 93 6.01 1.56 4.87
N ARG A 94 5.82 2.84 4.56
CA ARG A 94 4.88 3.69 5.31
C ARG A 94 3.47 3.43 4.80
N LEU A 95 2.56 3.00 5.67
CA LEU A 95 1.14 2.91 5.35
C LEU A 95 0.53 4.32 5.37
N VAL A 96 -0.15 4.71 4.29
CA VAL A 96 -0.82 6.00 4.16
C VAL A 96 -2.30 5.87 4.48
N ASP A 97 -2.94 4.90 3.85
CA ASP A 97 -4.39 4.70 3.92
C ASP A 97 -4.73 3.22 3.78
N ALA A 98 -5.85 2.82 4.36
CA ALA A 98 -6.38 1.48 4.27
C ALA A 98 -7.91 1.53 4.29
N GLY A 99 -8.55 0.82 3.35
CA GLY A 99 -10.01 0.78 3.26
C GLY A 99 -10.51 -0.53 2.67
N PHE A 100 -11.78 -0.86 2.95
CA PHE A 100 -12.43 -1.99 2.30
C PHE A 100 -12.88 -1.61 0.89
N VAL A 101 -12.78 -2.58 -0.01
CA VAL A 101 -13.41 -2.52 -1.33
C VAL A 101 -14.61 -3.44 -1.26
N TRP A 102 -15.79 -2.89 -1.56
CA TRP A 102 -17.03 -3.68 -1.56
C TRP A 102 -16.88 -4.91 -2.45
N THR A 103 -17.30 -6.04 -1.93
CA THR A 103 -17.32 -7.33 -2.60
C THR A 103 -18.70 -7.95 -2.45
N GLU A 104 -19.09 -8.74 -3.44
CA GLU A 104 -20.35 -9.50 -3.43
C GLU A 104 -20.56 -10.21 -2.07
N PRO A 105 -21.75 -10.08 -1.44
CA PRO A 105 -22.04 -10.62 -0.10
C PRO A 105 -21.84 -12.13 0.05
N HIS A 106 -21.91 -12.87 -1.06
CA HIS A 106 -21.73 -14.33 -1.06
C HIS A 106 -20.26 -14.76 -1.14
N SER A 107 -19.37 -13.85 -1.57
CA SER A 107 -17.96 -14.13 -1.64
C SER A 107 -17.37 -14.07 -0.22
N LYS A 108 -16.92 -15.20 0.32
CA LYS A 108 -16.22 -15.28 1.62
C LYS A 108 -14.82 -14.62 1.56
N ARG A 109 -14.64 -13.61 0.72
CA ARG A 109 -13.38 -12.95 0.37
C ARG A 109 -13.52 -11.47 0.68
N LEU A 110 -12.65 -10.95 1.53
CA LEU A 110 -12.60 -9.54 1.89
C LEU A 110 -11.53 -8.86 1.04
N LYS A 111 -11.89 -7.86 0.24
CA LYS A 111 -10.89 -7.07 -0.49
C LYS A 111 -10.55 -5.81 0.31
N VAL A 112 -9.27 -5.60 0.56
CA VAL A 112 -8.75 -4.42 1.26
C VAL A 112 -7.84 -3.67 0.32
N LYS A 113 -8.09 -2.38 0.11
CA LYS A 113 -7.18 -1.47 -0.58
C LYS A 113 -6.25 -0.85 0.46
N LEU A 114 -4.95 -1.03 0.28
CA LEU A 114 -3.90 -0.40 1.06
C LEU A 114 -3.15 0.59 0.19
N THR A 115 -2.99 1.81 0.65
CA THR A 115 -2.13 2.80 0.02
C THR A 115 -0.81 2.85 0.80
N ILE A 116 0.29 2.47 0.16
CA ILE A 116 1.63 2.48 0.78
C ILE A 116 2.54 3.50 0.11
N GLN A 117 3.46 4.06 0.89
CA GLN A 117 4.54 4.92 0.46
C GLN A 117 5.89 4.28 0.84
N LYS A 118 6.82 4.27 -0.11
CA LYS A 118 8.20 3.82 0.11
C LYS A 118 9.13 4.90 -0.43
N GLU A 119 10.15 5.26 0.33
CA GLU A 119 11.18 6.17 -0.15
C GLU A 119 12.23 5.36 -0.91
N CYS A 120 12.60 5.80 -2.11
CA CYS A 120 13.64 5.15 -2.91
C CYS A 120 14.58 6.23 -3.45
N TRP A 121 15.89 6.07 -3.20
CA TRP A 121 16.95 6.93 -3.74
C TRP A 121 16.88 8.42 -3.35
N ASN A 122 16.50 8.74 -2.11
CA ASN A 122 16.22 10.11 -1.64
C ASN A 122 15.06 10.81 -2.38
N TYR A 123 14.32 10.08 -3.22
CA TYR A 123 13.03 10.51 -3.75
C TYR A 123 11.91 9.91 -2.94
N ARG A 124 10.92 10.76 -2.62
CA ARG A 124 9.63 10.28 -2.15
C ARG A 124 8.88 9.67 -3.34
N CYS A 125 8.90 8.35 -3.48
CA CYS A 125 8.04 7.70 -4.47
C CYS A 125 6.58 7.95 -4.07
N VAL A 126 5.78 8.35 -5.06
CA VAL A 126 4.34 8.62 -4.92
C VAL A 126 3.64 7.38 -4.35
N PRO A 127 2.58 7.54 -3.51
CA PRO A 127 1.80 6.42 -2.99
C PRO A 127 1.35 5.47 -4.10
N ALA A 128 1.48 4.15 -3.90
CA ALA A 128 0.78 3.17 -4.73
C ALA A 128 -0.29 2.42 -3.93
N CYS A 129 -1.39 2.13 -4.60
CA CYS A 129 -2.51 1.36 -4.07
C CYS A 129 -2.32 -0.13 -4.36
N LEU A 130 -2.20 -0.93 -3.31
CA LEU A 130 -2.23 -2.39 -3.34
C LEU A 130 -3.61 -2.87 -2.92
N ALA A 131 -4.27 -3.68 -3.74
CA ALA A 131 -5.45 -4.44 -3.33
C ALA A 131 -5.00 -5.80 -2.78
N LEU A 132 -5.25 -6.06 -1.51
CA LEU A 132 -5.06 -7.36 -0.87
C LEU A 132 -6.39 -8.11 -0.84
N CYS A 133 -6.38 -9.36 -1.29
CA CYS A 133 -7.51 -10.27 -1.18
C CYS A 133 -7.35 -11.12 0.09
N GLY A 134 -8.21 -10.94 1.08
CA GLY A 134 -8.34 -11.88 2.20
C GLY A 134 -8.82 -13.24 1.70
N GLY A 135 -8.02 -14.29 1.91
CA GLY A 135 -8.28 -15.64 1.44
C GLY A 135 -8.82 -16.57 2.54
N GLU A 136 -9.91 -17.24 2.23
CA GLU A 136 -10.31 -18.59 2.67
C GLU A 136 -10.35 -18.87 4.19
N ASN A 137 -11.58 -18.89 4.71
CA ASN A 137 -11.97 -19.37 6.04
C ASN A 137 -11.62 -20.86 6.21
N GLN A 138 -10.47 -21.19 6.82
CA GLN A 138 -10.31 -22.49 7.46
C GLN A 138 -11.18 -22.53 8.72
N THR A 139 -12.31 -23.20 8.62
CA THR A 139 -13.10 -23.64 9.77
C THR A 139 -12.29 -24.70 10.51
N GLN A 140 -11.49 -24.29 11.50
CA GLN A 140 -11.00 -25.23 12.51
C GLN A 140 -12.18 -25.63 13.38
N GLY A 141 -12.79 -26.76 13.05
CA GLY A 141 -13.76 -27.40 13.92
C GLY A 141 -13.06 -27.81 15.20
N PHE A 142 -13.40 -27.15 16.30
CA PHE A 142 -13.13 -27.65 17.64
C PHE A 142 -13.97 -28.92 17.82
N LYS A 143 -13.34 -30.08 17.66
CA LYS A 143 -13.87 -31.32 18.23
C LYS A 143 -13.54 -31.27 19.73
N HIS A 144 -14.58 -31.43 20.54
CA HIS A 144 -14.49 -31.67 21.98
C HIS A 144 -13.74 -32.95 22.29
#